data_AF-A0A933U9N9-F1
#
_entry.id   AF-A0A933U9N9-F1
#
_cell.length_a   1.000
_cell.length_b   1.000
_cell.length_c   1.000
_cell.angle_alpha   90.00
_cell.angle_beta   90.00
_cell.angle_gamma   90.00
#
_symmetry.space_group_name_H-M   'P 1'
#
loop_
_entity.id
_entity.type
_entity.pdbx_description
1 polymer ?
#
loop_
_entity_poly.entity_id
_entity_poly.type
_entity_poly.pdbx_seq_one_letter_code
_entity_poly.pdbx_strand_id
1 'polypeptide(L)'
;MQSVAPPQPTLWRTCRVLANPLRLQMFGLLLRRPGQTVSAVADHLHQPLALTSLYLRALEARSLLTVRRTGRWVSYRPSPATEPSPSAGLLVALRAAFQHEAEPVETIFRLATAFTHPRRIELFRLLKTGPRKLGQLRAAAHISAWASLRHLKKLEARGFITRQEGLYAVAERTDGLGQELARLAAQ
;
A
#
# COMPACT_ATOMS: atom_id res chain seq x y z
N MET A 1 -31.03 10.55 9.44
CA MET A 1 -30.18 10.52 8.24
C MET A 1 -29.18 9.39 8.39
N GLN A 2 -29.35 8.28 7.67
CA GLN A 2 -28.37 7.19 7.68
C GLN A 2 -27.14 7.66 6.88
N SER A 3 -26.01 7.85 7.58
CA SER A 3 -24.73 8.16 6.95
C SER A 3 -24.32 6.97 6.11
N VAL A 4 -24.40 7.08 4.78
CA VAL A 4 -23.81 6.11 3.85
C VAL A 4 -22.33 6.04 4.17
N ALA A 5 -21.87 4.90 4.71
CA ALA A 5 -20.47 4.70 5.01
C ALA A 5 -19.65 4.89 3.73
N PRO A 6 -18.58 5.69 3.73
CA PRO A 6 -17.77 5.90 2.54
C PRO A 6 -17.20 4.56 2.06
N PRO A 7 -17.09 4.34 0.74
CA PRO A 7 -16.59 3.10 0.18
C PRO A 7 -15.18 2.82 0.72
N GLN A 8 -15.00 1.65 1.34
CA GLN A 8 -13.71 1.22 1.87
C GLN A 8 -12.64 1.24 0.76
N PRO A 9 -11.47 1.84 0.99
CA PRO A 9 -10.45 1.95 -0.04
C PRO A 9 -9.89 0.56 -0.40
N THR A 10 -9.94 0.22 -1.69
CA THR A 10 -9.38 -1.05 -2.20
C THR A 10 -7.86 -1.09 -2.05
N LEU A 11 -7.29 -2.28 -1.84
CA LEU A 11 -5.84 -2.47 -1.69
C LEU A 11 -5.04 -1.78 -2.80
N TRP A 12 -5.43 -1.92 -4.07
CA TRP A 12 -4.67 -1.33 -5.17
C TRP A 12 -4.62 0.20 -5.13
N ARG A 13 -5.68 0.85 -4.64
CA ARG A 13 -5.70 2.31 -4.46
C ARG A 13 -4.78 2.72 -3.32
N THR A 14 -4.77 1.97 -2.22
CA THR A 14 -3.86 2.21 -1.10
C THR A 14 -2.40 1.99 -1.51
N CYS A 15 -2.09 0.89 -2.18
CA CYS A 15 -0.76 0.62 -2.71
C CYS A 15 -0.30 1.69 -3.71
N ARG A 16 -1.20 2.26 -4.53
CA ARG A 16 -0.85 3.38 -5.43
C ARG A 16 -0.49 4.66 -4.68
N VAL A 17 -1.10 4.89 -3.52
CA VAL A 17 -0.72 6.01 -2.66
C VAL A 17 0.66 5.74 -2.05
N LEU A 18 0.89 4.54 -1.53
CA LEU A 18 2.16 4.14 -0.92
C LEU A 18 3.32 4.00 -1.92
N ALA A 19 3.04 3.68 -3.19
CA ALA A 19 4.04 3.62 -4.26
C ALA A 19 4.45 5.02 -4.76
N ASN A 20 4.73 5.93 -3.84
CA ASN A 20 5.29 7.25 -4.08
C ASN A 20 6.25 7.61 -2.92
N PRO A 21 7.56 7.75 -3.18
CA PRO A 21 8.54 7.98 -2.12
C PRO A 21 8.27 9.24 -1.28
N LEU A 22 7.83 10.33 -1.91
CA LEU A 22 7.58 11.58 -1.20
C LEU A 22 6.39 11.46 -0.22
N ARG A 23 5.33 10.72 -0.59
CA ARG A 23 4.23 10.43 0.34
C ARG A 23 4.69 9.58 1.52
N LEU A 24 5.58 8.62 1.29
CA LEU A 24 6.17 7.83 2.36
C LEU A 24 7.07 8.68 3.27
N GLN A 25 7.83 9.63 2.70
CA GLN A 25 8.62 10.59 3.48
C GLN A 25 7.72 11.48 4.37
N MET A 26 6.61 11.99 3.83
CA MET A 26 5.60 12.73 4.61
C MET A 26 5.01 11.88 5.74
N PHE A 27 4.65 10.63 5.44
CA PHE A 27 4.14 9.70 6.45
C PHE A 27 5.18 9.41 7.53
N GLY A 28 6.44 9.13 7.16
CA GLY A 28 7.54 8.91 8.09
C GLY A 28 7.86 10.13 8.95
N LEU A 29 7.77 11.34 8.39
CA LEU A 29 7.89 12.59 9.15
C LEU A 29 6.78 12.69 10.21
N LEU A 30 5.53 12.41 9.83
CA LEU A 30 4.38 12.46 10.73
C LEU A 30 4.38 11.34 11.78
N LEU A 31 5.05 10.22 11.53
CA LEU A 31 5.32 9.20 12.54
C LEU A 31 6.25 9.72 13.63
N ARG A 32 7.31 10.44 13.25
CA ARG A 32 8.29 11.01 14.20
C ARG A 32 7.79 12.28 14.88
N ARG A 33 7.01 13.09 14.16
CA ARG A 33 6.50 14.40 14.59
C ARG A 33 5.01 14.47 14.25
N PRO A 34 4.13 13.87 15.05
CA PRO A 34 2.69 13.93 14.79
C PRO A 34 2.12 15.34 15.01
N GLY A 35 0.98 15.64 14.38
CA GLY A 35 0.25 16.90 14.60
C GLY A 35 0.78 18.09 13.80
N GLN A 36 1.55 17.87 12.75
CA GLN A 36 2.11 18.94 11.92
C GLN A 36 1.06 19.52 10.97
N THR A 37 1.15 20.83 10.71
CA THR A 37 0.33 21.49 9.68
C THR A 37 0.86 21.19 8.28
N VAL A 38 0.05 21.47 7.26
CA VAL A 38 0.47 21.31 5.85
C VAL A 38 1.71 22.17 5.54
N SER A 39 1.75 23.42 6.03
CA SER A 39 2.90 24.30 5.83
C SER A 39 4.15 23.76 6.51
N ALA A 40 4.04 23.30 7.77
CA ALA A 40 5.17 22.73 8.47
C ALA A 40 5.74 21.50 7.75
N VAL A 41 4.90 20.58 7.25
CA VAL A 41 5.36 19.43 6.47
C VAL A 41 6.05 19.86 5.17
N ALA A 42 5.50 20.88 4.49
CA ALA A 42 6.06 21.41 3.25
C ALA A 42 7.46 21.99 3.47
N ASP A 43 7.63 22.78 4.55
CA ASP A 43 8.90 23.39 4.92
C ASP A 43 9.95 22.33 5.28
N HIS A 44 9.59 21.31 6.08
CA HIS A 44 10.50 20.24 6.50
C HIS A 44 11.04 19.38 5.35
N LEU A 45 10.26 19.22 4.27
CA LEU A 45 10.62 18.39 3.13
C LEU A 45 11.00 19.21 1.90
N HIS A 46 11.06 20.54 2.03
CA HIS A 46 11.31 21.49 0.94
C HIS A 46 10.41 21.25 -0.27
N GLN A 47 9.11 21.08 -0.03
CA GLN A 47 8.12 20.80 -1.07
C GLN A 47 7.14 21.95 -1.27
N PRO A 48 6.58 22.12 -2.48
CA PRO A 48 5.49 23.07 -2.69
C PRO A 48 4.28 22.77 -1.80
N LEU A 49 3.67 23.83 -1.23
CA LEU A 49 2.52 23.71 -0.33
C LEU A 49 1.34 22.97 -0.98
N ALA A 50 1.04 23.28 -2.25
CA ALA A 50 -0.06 22.65 -2.99
C ALA A 50 0.17 21.14 -3.18
N LEU A 51 1.40 20.72 -3.50
CA LEU A 51 1.78 19.31 -3.64
C LEU A 51 1.67 18.58 -2.31
N THR A 52 2.17 19.20 -1.23
CA THR A 52 2.09 18.66 0.13
C THR A 52 0.65 18.44 0.58
N SER A 53 -0.21 19.43 0.39
CA SER A 53 -1.65 19.31 0.66
C SER A 53 -2.28 18.14 -0.09
N LEU A 54 -2.01 18.03 -1.40
CA LEU A 54 -2.53 16.95 -2.24
C LEU A 54 -2.08 15.58 -1.73
N TYR A 55 -0.82 15.44 -1.33
CA TYR A 55 -0.23 14.18 -0.90
C TYR A 55 -0.72 13.76 0.49
N LEU A 56 -0.85 14.70 1.42
CA LEU A 56 -1.42 14.46 2.74
C LEU A 56 -2.90 14.04 2.64
N ARG A 57 -3.69 14.69 1.78
CA ARG A 57 -5.07 14.26 1.49
C ARG A 57 -5.14 12.87 0.86
N ALA A 58 -4.19 12.52 -0.01
CA ALA A 58 -4.15 11.18 -0.60
C ALA A 58 -3.89 10.08 0.45
N LEU A 59 -3.05 10.35 1.46
CA LEU A 59 -2.80 9.45 2.59
C LEU A 59 -4.00 9.36 3.53
N GLU A 60 -4.63 10.50 3.86
CA GLU A 60 -5.84 10.57 4.68
C GLU A 60 -7.02 9.84 4.04
N ALA A 61 -7.23 9.99 2.73
CA ALA A 61 -8.28 9.28 2.00
C ALA A 61 -8.11 7.75 1.97
N ARG A 62 -6.95 7.23 2.41
CA ARG A 62 -6.66 5.78 2.59
C ARG A 62 -6.63 5.39 4.07
N SER A 63 -7.11 6.25 4.96
CA SER A 63 -7.13 6.07 6.42
C SER A 63 -5.74 5.89 7.04
N LEU A 64 -4.66 6.28 6.35
CA LEU A 64 -3.30 6.21 6.88
C LEU A 64 -2.98 7.39 7.81
N LEU A 65 -3.63 8.53 7.55
CA LEU A 65 -3.57 9.72 8.39
C LEU A 65 -4.98 10.08 8.86
N THR A 66 -5.06 10.76 10.01
CA THR A 66 -6.24 11.50 10.45
C THR A 66 -5.93 12.99 10.45
N VAL A 67 -6.98 13.78 10.25
CA VAL A 67 -6.91 15.24 10.21
C VAL A 67 -7.57 15.84 11.45
N ARG A 68 -6.96 16.87 12.04
CA ARG A 68 -7.56 17.68 13.11
C ARG A 68 -7.59 19.14 12.67
N ARG A 69 -8.78 19.75 12.74
CA ARG A 69 -9.00 21.17 12.44
C ARG A 69 -9.09 21.97 13.73
N THR A 70 -8.40 23.10 13.78
CA THR A 70 -8.43 24.03 14.91
C THR A 70 -8.46 25.45 14.37
N GLY A 71 -9.65 26.06 14.40
CA GLY A 71 -9.90 27.32 13.69
C GLY A 71 -9.62 27.16 12.19
N ARG A 72 -8.74 28.01 11.65
CA ARG A 72 -8.31 27.97 10.24
C ARG A 72 -7.21 26.95 9.95
N TRP A 73 -6.64 26.31 10.97
CA TRP A 73 -5.47 25.44 10.83
C TRP A 73 -5.87 23.98 10.66
N VAL A 74 -5.16 23.28 9.79
CA VAL A 74 -5.32 21.84 9.53
C VAL A 74 -4.02 21.14 9.88
N SER A 75 -4.10 20.18 10.80
CA SER A 75 -2.97 19.35 11.23
C SER A 75 -3.22 17.88 10.92
N TYR A 76 -2.16 17.17 10.56
CA TYR A 76 -2.21 15.75 10.23
C TYR A 76 -1.46 14.94 11.28
N ARG A 77 -1.97 13.75 11.56
CA ARG A 77 -1.29 12.76 12.41
C ARG A 77 -1.54 11.36 11.86
N PRO A 78 -0.62 10.40 12.08
CA PRO A 78 -0.87 9.01 11.76
C PRO A 78 -2.15 8.51 12.42
N SER A 79 -2.97 7.75 11.69
CA SER A 79 -4.21 7.21 12.27
C SER A 79 -3.92 6.30 13.46
N PRO A 80 -4.79 6.24 14.48
CA PRO A 80 -4.67 5.24 15.53
C PRO A 80 -4.88 3.84 14.91
N ALA A 81 -4.08 2.86 15.34
CA ALA A 81 -4.24 1.47 14.91
C ALA A 81 -5.36 0.73 15.68
N THR A 82 -5.97 1.39 16.66
CA THR A 82 -6.88 0.81 17.65
C THR A 82 -8.32 0.65 17.19
N GLU A 83 -8.73 1.28 16.09
CA GLU A 83 -10.08 1.10 15.57
C GLU A 83 -10.15 -0.14 14.66
N PRO A 84 -11.27 -0.91 14.69
CA PRO A 84 -11.49 -2.05 13.81
C PRO A 84 -11.72 -1.57 12.36
N SER A 85 -10.65 -1.10 11.74
CA SER A 85 -10.59 -0.76 10.33
C SER A 85 -9.96 -1.92 9.56
N PRO A 86 -10.44 -2.25 8.35
CA PRO A 86 -9.74 -3.17 7.45
C PRO A 86 -8.27 -2.79 7.21
N SER A 87 -7.92 -1.51 7.41
CA SER A 87 -6.57 -0.95 7.24
C SER A 87 -5.70 -0.94 8.51
N ALA A 88 -6.24 -1.36 9.67
CA ALA A 88 -5.51 -1.32 10.95
C ALA A 88 -4.24 -2.20 10.90
N GLY A 89 -4.35 -3.43 10.39
CA GLY A 89 -3.20 -4.33 10.22
C GLY A 89 -2.12 -3.72 9.32
N LEU A 90 -2.50 -3.13 8.18
CA LEU A 90 -1.58 -2.43 7.29
C LEU A 90 -0.87 -1.28 7.98
N LEU A 91 -1.56 -0.50 8.80
CA LEU A 91 -0.97 0.62 9.50
C LEU A 91 0.04 0.17 10.55
N VAL A 92 -0.26 -0.91 11.30
CA VAL A 92 0.68 -1.54 12.23
C VAL A 92 1.94 -2.01 11.47
N ALA A 93 1.75 -2.72 10.35
CA ALA A 93 2.86 -3.22 9.57
C ALA A 93 3.71 -2.11 8.92
N LEU A 94 3.09 -1.02 8.47
CA LEU A 94 3.80 0.17 7.99
C LEU A 94 4.62 0.84 9.10
N ARG A 95 4.06 1.00 10.29
CA ARG A 95 4.78 1.57 11.44
C ARG A 95 5.99 0.72 11.81
N ALA A 96 5.81 -0.60 11.87
CA ALA A 96 6.89 -1.55 12.13
C ALA A 96 7.99 -1.45 11.05
N ALA A 97 7.61 -1.36 9.76
CA ALA A 97 8.57 -1.18 8.68
C ALA A 97 9.38 0.13 8.85
N PHE A 98 8.75 1.24 9.22
CA PHE A 98 9.45 2.50 9.52
C PHE A 98 10.36 2.45 10.76
N GLN A 99 10.18 1.47 11.64
CA GLN A 99 10.98 1.29 12.85
C GLN A 99 12.16 0.33 12.65
N HIS A 100 11.99 -0.71 11.83
CA HIS A 100 12.94 -1.82 11.74
C HIS A 100 13.75 -1.85 10.44
N GLU A 101 13.23 -1.28 9.35
CA GLU A 101 13.96 -1.24 8.09
C GLU A 101 14.99 -0.10 8.11
N ALA A 102 16.20 -0.36 7.59
CA ALA A 102 17.21 0.67 7.40
C ALA A 102 16.76 1.72 6.37
N GLU A 103 16.12 1.25 5.29
CA GLU A 103 15.63 2.09 4.18
C GLU A 103 14.10 1.92 4.01
N PRO A 104 13.30 2.39 4.98
CA PRO A 104 11.87 2.07 5.03
C PRO A 104 11.10 2.59 3.83
N VAL A 105 11.47 3.77 3.31
CA VAL A 105 10.81 4.35 2.12
C VAL A 105 10.99 3.46 0.90
N GLU A 106 12.22 3.00 0.64
CA GLU A 106 12.50 2.14 -0.52
C GLU A 106 11.88 0.75 -0.34
N THR A 107 11.99 0.16 0.85
CA THR A 107 11.36 -1.14 1.14
C THR A 107 9.85 -1.07 0.93
N ILE A 108 9.16 -0.10 1.53
CA ILE A 108 7.70 0.05 1.43
C ILE A 108 7.30 0.36 -0.01
N PHE A 109 8.00 1.27 -0.69
CA PHE A 109 7.74 1.59 -2.10
C PHE A 109 7.83 0.34 -2.97
N ARG A 110 8.94 -0.41 -2.84
CA ARG A 110 9.19 -1.64 -3.58
C ARG A 110 8.06 -2.65 -3.38
N LEU A 111 7.65 -2.91 -2.13
CA LEU A 111 6.58 -3.86 -1.82
C LEU A 111 5.21 -3.38 -2.30
N ALA A 112 4.84 -2.12 -2.01
CA ALA A 112 3.57 -1.54 -2.42
C ALA A 112 3.40 -1.59 -3.94
N THR A 113 4.49 -1.41 -4.72
CA THR A 113 4.41 -1.49 -6.17
C THR A 113 3.88 -2.82 -6.67
N ALA A 114 3.92 -3.93 -5.92
CA ALA A 114 3.40 -5.25 -6.30
C ALA A 114 1.88 -5.26 -6.54
N PHE A 115 1.12 -4.47 -5.79
CA PHE A 115 -0.34 -4.49 -5.82
C PHE A 115 -0.97 -3.18 -6.30
N THR A 116 -0.21 -2.29 -6.96
CA THR A 116 -0.76 -1.03 -7.52
C THR A 116 -1.74 -1.22 -8.69
N HIS A 117 -2.03 -2.48 -9.10
CA HIS A 117 -2.90 -2.78 -10.24
C HIS A 117 -3.86 -3.93 -9.92
N PRO A 118 -5.17 -3.81 -10.22
CA PRO A 118 -6.17 -4.82 -9.87
C PRO A 118 -5.87 -6.21 -10.45
N ARG A 119 -5.39 -6.29 -11.71
CA ARG A 119 -5.02 -7.57 -12.33
C ARG A 119 -3.93 -8.36 -11.59
N ARG A 120 -3.04 -7.70 -10.86
CA ARG A 120 -2.03 -8.41 -10.05
C ARG A 120 -2.63 -9.00 -8.78
N ILE A 121 -3.59 -8.30 -8.18
CA ILE A 121 -4.35 -8.83 -7.05
C ILE A 121 -5.15 -10.07 -7.51
N GLU A 122 -5.83 -9.98 -8.65
CA GLU A 122 -6.56 -11.11 -9.25
C GLU A 122 -5.65 -12.33 -9.52
N LEU A 123 -4.51 -12.13 -10.18
CA LEU A 123 -3.53 -13.20 -10.40
C LEU A 123 -3.00 -13.79 -9.09
N PHE A 124 -2.74 -12.96 -8.08
CA PHE A 124 -2.29 -13.41 -6.78
C PHE A 124 -3.38 -14.24 -6.07
N ARG A 125 -4.65 -13.84 -6.12
CA ARG A 125 -5.79 -14.62 -5.60
C ARG A 125 -5.93 -15.98 -6.29
N LEU A 126 -5.77 -16.02 -7.61
CA LEU A 126 -5.78 -17.29 -8.36
C LEU A 126 -4.66 -18.24 -7.91
N LEU A 127 -3.49 -17.70 -7.55
CA LEU A 127 -2.35 -18.46 -7.04
C LEU A 127 -2.51 -18.87 -5.58
N LYS A 128 -3.32 -18.16 -4.80
CA LYS A 128 -3.66 -18.55 -3.42
C LYS A 128 -4.45 -19.86 -3.35
N THR A 129 -5.13 -20.26 -4.42
CA THR A 129 -5.82 -21.56 -4.49
C THR A 129 -4.90 -22.72 -4.91
N GLY A 130 -3.61 -22.47 -5.17
CA GLY A 130 -2.63 -23.47 -5.57
C GLY A 130 -1.74 -23.05 -6.75
N PRO A 131 -0.62 -23.76 -6.98
CA PRO A 131 0.30 -23.48 -8.08
C PRO A 131 -0.36 -23.63 -9.46
N ARG A 132 -0.03 -22.74 -10.40
CA ARG A 132 -0.64 -22.72 -11.76
C ARG A 132 0.37 -22.40 -12.86
N LYS A 133 0.17 -23.00 -14.04
CA LYS A 133 0.90 -22.65 -15.27
C LYS A 133 0.39 -21.33 -15.84
N LEU A 134 1.22 -20.65 -16.63
CA LEU A 134 0.86 -19.39 -17.29
C LEU A 134 -0.45 -19.49 -18.10
N GLY A 135 -0.65 -20.58 -18.85
CA GLY A 135 -1.87 -20.79 -19.65
C GLY A 135 -3.14 -20.81 -18.80
N GLN A 136 -3.10 -21.47 -17.63
CA GLN A 136 -4.22 -21.54 -16.70
C GLN A 136 -4.53 -20.16 -16.10
N LEU A 137 -3.50 -19.41 -15.72
CA LEU A 137 -3.66 -18.04 -15.18
C LEU A 137 -4.25 -17.09 -16.21
N ARG A 138 -3.82 -17.18 -17.48
CA ARG A 138 -4.36 -16.37 -18.57
C ARG A 138 -5.84 -16.66 -18.82
N ALA A 139 -6.19 -17.94 -18.89
CA ALA A 139 -7.55 -18.38 -19.13
C ALA A 139 -8.48 -17.90 -18.01
N ALA A 140 -8.07 -18.06 -16.75
CA ALA A 140 -8.86 -17.66 -15.59
C ALA A 140 -8.97 -16.13 -15.42
N ALA A 141 -7.91 -15.38 -15.68
CA ALA A 141 -7.91 -13.92 -15.52
C ALA A 141 -8.38 -13.15 -16.78
N HIS A 142 -8.67 -13.86 -17.87
CA HIS A 142 -9.07 -13.28 -19.17
C HIS A 142 -8.14 -12.16 -19.67
N ILE A 143 -6.84 -12.40 -19.64
CA ILE A 143 -5.82 -11.44 -20.11
C ILE A 143 -4.81 -12.08 -21.07
N SER A 144 -4.19 -11.24 -21.90
CA SER A 144 -3.20 -11.68 -22.89
C SER A 144 -1.93 -12.24 -22.23
N ALA A 145 -1.20 -13.08 -22.96
CA ALA A 145 0.05 -13.68 -22.47
C ALA A 145 1.06 -12.63 -21.99
N TRP A 146 1.26 -11.59 -22.79
CA TRP A 146 2.17 -10.49 -22.49
C TRP A 146 1.74 -9.70 -21.25
N ALA A 147 0.44 -9.44 -21.08
CA ALA A 147 -0.06 -8.77 -19.88
C ALA A 147 0.15 -9.64 -18.63
N SER A 148 -0.16 -10.94 -18.69
CA SER A 148 0.10 -11.88 -17.59
C SER A 148 1.58 -11.92 -17.21
N LEU A 149 2.48 -12.05 -18.19
CA LEU A 149 3.92 -12.09 -17.93
C LEU A 149 4.42 -10.82 -17.25
N ARG A 150 3.99 -9.62 -17.70
CA ARG A 150 4.38 -8.36 -17.04
C ARG A 150 3.89 -8.31 -15.59
N HIS A 151 2.66 -8.76 -15.33
CA HIS A 151 2.08 -8.76 -14.00
C HIS A 151 2.77 -9.77 -13.07
N LEU A 152 3.00 -11.00 -13.55
CA LEU A 152 3.69 -12.06 -12.81
C LEU A 152 5.14 -11.68 -12.53
N LYS A 153 5.89 -11.20 -13.53
CA LYS A 153 7.27 -10.71 -13.34
C LYS A 153 7.35 -9.64 -12.26
N LYS A 154 6.36 -8.75 -12.20
CA LYS A 154 6.33 -7.70 -11.16
C LYS A 154 6.01 -8.27 -9.78
N LEU A 155 5.11 -9.24 -9.66
CA LEU A 155 4.84 -9.93 -8.38
C LEU A 155 6.05 -10.74 -7.91
N GLU A 156 6.71 -11.44 -8.83
CA GLU A 156 7.91 -12.25 -8.58
C GLU A 156 9.09 -11.37 -8.16
N ALA A 157 9.37 -10.30 -8.90
CA ALA A 157 10.42 -9.34 -8.56
C ALA A 157 10.19 -8.61 -7.22
N ARG A 158 8.98 -8.68 -6.65
CA ARG A 158 8.67 -8.16 -5.32
C ARG A 158 8.60 -9.26 -4.25
N GLY A 159 8.81 -10.52 -4.62
CA GLY A 159 8.83 -11.68 -3.72
C GLY A 159 7.43 -12.08 -3.23
N PHE A 160 6.37 -11.84 -4.00
CA PHE A 160 5.02 -12.31 -3.65
C PHE A 160 4.68 -13.64 -4.29
N ILE A 161 5.36 -14.00 -5.37
CA ILE A 161 5.23 -15.29 -6.04
C ILE A 161 6.61 -15.80 -6.39
N THR A 162 6.72 -17.10 -6.59
CA THR A 162 7.90 -17.77 -7.17
C THR A 162 7.50 -18.45 -8.47
N ARG A 163 8.49 -18.70 -9.33
CA ARG A 163 8.34 -19.52 -10.53
C ARG A 163 9.31 -20.69 -10.46
N GLN A 164 8.80 -21.91 -10.51
CA GLN A 164 9.60 -23.14 -10.55
C GLN A 164 9.01 -24.06 -11.62
N GLU A 165 9.84 -24.58 -12.52
CA GLU A 165 9.42 -25.53 -13.58
C GLU A 165 8.20 -25.05 -14.40
N GLY A 166 8.07 -23.73 -14.58
CA GLY A 166 6.94 -23.13 -15.30
C GLY A 166 5.63 -23.03 -14.52
N LEU A 167 5.61 -23.49 -13.27
CA LEU A 167 4.54 -23.25 -12.30
C LEU A 167 4.82 -21.96 -11.53
N TYR A 168 3.80 -21.15 -11.36
CA TYR A 168 3.81 -20.01 -10.46
C TYR A 168 3.12 -20.42 -9.15
N ALA A 169 3.66 -20.01 -8.01
CA ALA A 169 3.09 -20.25 -6.69
C ALA A 169 3.24 -19.01 -5.82
N VAL A 170 2.40 -18.86 -4.78
CA VAL A 170 2.58 -17.79 -3.79
C VAL A 170 3.86 -18.05 -3.00
N ALA A 171 4.69 -17.02 -2.84
CA ALA A 171 5.88 -17.08 -2.02
C ALA A 171 5.52 -16.92 -0.54
N GLU A 172 6.17 -17.68 0.33
CA GLU A 172 6.14 -17.40 1.76
C GLU A 172 6.96 -16.13 2.06
N ARG A 173 6.43 -15.28 2.94
CA ARG A 173 7.07 -14.02 3.32
C ARG A 173 7.30 -13.97 4.81
N THR A 174 8.44 -13.45 5.21
CA THR A 174 8.85 -13.30 6.60
C THR A 174 8.73 -11.86 7.11
N ASP A 175 8.64 -10.87 6.23
CA ASP A 175 8.44 -9.47 6.60
C ASP A 175 6.95 -9.16 6.87
N GLY A 176 6.67 -8.48 7.98
CA GLY A 176 5.30 -8.22 8.43
C GLY A 176 4.47 -7.39 7.44
N LEU A 177 5.08 -6.42 6.75
CA LEU A 177 4.39 -5.62 5.73
C LEU A 177 4.00 -6.46 4.51
N GLY A 178 4.90 -7.29 4.01
CA GLY A 178 4.62 -8.19 2.90
C GLY A 178 3.54 -9.21 3.24
N GLN A 179 3.58 -9.79 4.44
CA GLN A 179 2.51 -10.68 4.92
C GLN A 179 1.14 -9.99 4.94
N GLU A 180 1.08 -8.77 5.47
CA GLU A 180 -0.17 -8.02 5.56
C GLU A 180 -0.70 -7.60 4.18
N LEU A 181 0.18 -7.18 3.26
CA LEU A 181 -0.20 -6.90 1.87
C LEU A 181 -0.72 -8.16 1.16
N ALA A 182 -0.09 -9.31 1.39
CA ALA A 182 -0.53 -10.60 0.85
C ALA A 182 -1.89 -11.02 1.43
N ARG A 183 -2.13 -10.80 2.73
CA ARG A 183 -3.41 -11.06 3.40
C ARG A 183 -4.52 -10.20 2.80
N LEU A 184 -4.30 -8.89 2.66
CA LEU A 184 -5.26 -7.96 2.06
C LEU A 184 -5.53 -8.26 0.58
N ALA A 185 -4.52 -8.77 -0.15
CA ALA A 185 -4.71 -9.15 -1.54
C ALA A 185 -5.57 -10.42 -1.69
N ALA A 186 -5.60 -11.28 -0.67
CA ALA A 186 -6.32 -12.55 -0.68
C ALA A 186 -7.82 -12.44 -0.31
N GLN A 187 -8.23 -11.36 0.37
CA GLN A 187 -9.64 -10.99 0.58
C GLN A 187 -10.29 -10.60 -0.74
#